data_AF-A0A2L1U3S8-F1
#
_entry.id   AF-A0A2L1U3S8-F1
#
_cell.length_a   1.000
_cell.length_b   1.000
_cell.length_c   1.000
_cell.angle_alpha   90.00
_cell.angle_beta   90.00
_cell.angle_gamma   90.00
#
_symmetry.space_group_name_H-M   'P 1'
#
loop_
_entity.id
_entity.type
_entity.pdbx_description
1 polymer ?
#
loop_
_entity_poly.entity_id
_entity_poly.type
_entity_poly.pdbx_seq_one_letter_code
_entity_poly.pdbx_strand_id
1 'polypeptide(L)' 'MIVLAWILAVVYSLKTGLNAAGVIWGENVSTRIVNAISATAAGLVVYFMIAFLRM' A
#
# COMPACT_ATOMS: atom_id res chain seq x y z
N MET A 1 -14.17 -12.54 -10.19
CA MET A 1 -13.91 -11.30 -9.42
C MET A 1 -12.93 -11.51 -8.26
N ILE A 2 -13.07 -12.58 -7.46
CA ILE A 2 -12.15 -12.89 -6.33
C ILE A 2 -10.67 -12.95 -6.74
N VAL A 3 -10.33 -13.61 -7.86
CA VAL A 3 -8.94 -13.71 -8.34
C VAL A 3 -8.34 -12.33 -8.63
N LEU A 4 -9.12 -11.42 -9.24
CA LEU A 4 -8.68 -10.06 -9.53
C LEU A 4 -8.42 -9.26 -8.25
N ALA A 5 -9.26 -9.44 -7.22
CA ALA A 5 -9.10 -8.79 -5.92
C ALA A 5 -7.83 -9.26 -5.19
N TRP A 6 -7.48 -10.55 -5.29
CA TRP A 6 -6.23 -11.10 -4.76
C TRP A 6 -4.99 -10.52 -5.48
N ILE A 7 -5.03 -10.44 -6.80
CA ILE A 7 -3.94 -9.85 -7.59
C ILE A 7 -3.74 -8.38 -7.18
N LEU A 8 -4.83 -7.62 -7.05
CA LEU A 8 -4.77 -6.23 -6.60
C LEU A 8 -4.25 -6.10 -5.17
N ALA A 9 -4.65 -6.97 -4.25
CA ALA A 9 -4.16 -6.97 -2.87
C ALA A 9 -2.63 -7.19 -2.82
N VAL A 10 -2.11 -8.11 -3.62
CA VAL A 10 -0.66 -8.36 -3.73
C VAL A 10 0.07 -7.14 -4.30
N VAL A 11 -0.43 -6.55 -5.39
CA VAL A 11 0.18 -5.38 -6.03
C VAL A 11 0.21 -4.18 -5.09
N TYR A 12 -0.90 -3.91 -4.39
CA TYR A 12 -0.95 -2.82 -3.41
C TYR A 12 -0.04 -3.09 -2.21
N SER A 13 0.07 -4.34 -1.74
CA SER A 13 0.99 -4.70 -0.66
C SER A 13 2.45 -4.46 -1.05
N LEU A 14 2.85 -4.81 -2.27
CA LEU A 14 4.19 -4.54 -2.80
C LEU A 14 4.46 -3.03 -2.90
N LYS A 15 3.48 -2.27 -3.38
CA LYS A 15 3.56 -0.80 -3.46
C LYS A 15 3.71 -0.16 -2.07
N THR A 16 2.99 -0.66 -1.06
CA THR A 16 3.12 -0.21 0.33
C THR A 16 4.54 -0.44 0.85
N GLY A 17 5.14 -1.60 0.57
CA GLY A 17 6.52 -1.90 0.98
C GLY A 17 7.55 -0.99 0.31
N LEU A 18 7.43 -0.73 -0.99
CA LEU A 18 8.31 0.20 -1.72
C LEU A 18 8.18 1.63 -1.20
N ASN A 19 6.95 2.09 -0.95
CA ASN A 19 6.71 3.41 -0.39
C ASN A 19 7.29 3.52 1.03
N ALA A 20 7.11 2.51 1.88
CA ALA A 20 7.69 2.49 3.22
C ALA A 20 9.23 2.55 3.18
N ALA A 21 9.86 1.84 2.24
CA ALA A 21 11.30 1.97 2.00
C ALA A 21 11.66 3.41 1.57
N GLY A 22 10.87 4.03 0.69
CA GLY A 22 11.02 5.43 0.29
C GLY A 22 10.80 6.45 1.43
N VAL A 23 10.12 6.08 2.52
CA VAL A 23 10.03 6.90 3.74
C VAL A 23 11.33 6.81 4.56
N ILE A 24 11.94 5.63 4.61
CA ILE A 24 13.15 5.39 5.42
C ILE A 24 14.39 5.96 4.70
N TRP A 25 14.46 5.77 3.37
CA TRP A 25 15.65 6.08 2.55
C TRP A 25 15.53 7.38 1.75
N GLY A 26 14.39 8.08 1.79
CA GLY A 26 14.21 9.32 1.04
C GLY A 26 15.08 10.46 1.60
N GLU A 27 15.88 11.12 0.74
CA GLU A 27 16.71 12.27 1.14
C GLU A 27 15.88 13.49 1.57
N ASN A 28 14.74 13.72 0.91
CA ASN A 28 13.91 14.91 1.14
C ASN A 28 12.70 14.59 2.03
N VAL A 29 12.47 15.44 3.05
CA VAL A 29 11.31 15.34 3.97
C VAL A 29 9.98 15.32 3.21
N SER A 30 9.85 16.14 2.17
CA SER A 30 8.65 16.18 1.33
C SER A 30 8.39 14.83 0.64
N THR A 31 9.43 14.20 0.09
CA THR A 31 9.35 12.88 -0.55
C THR A 31 9.01 11.78 0.45
N ARG A 32 9.57 11.85 1.66
CA ARG A 32 9.26 10.90 2.76
C ARG A 32 7.81 11.04 3.21
N ILE A 33 7.27 12.25 3.33
CA ILE A 33 5.87 12.48 3.70
C ILE A 33 4.93 11.96 2.62
N VAL A 34 5.19 12.26 1.34
CA VAL A 34 4.38 11.75 0.22
C VAL A 34 4.38 10.23 0.18
N ASN A 35 5.55 9.61 0.37
CA ASN A 35 5.67 8.16 0.44
C ASN A 35 4.95 7.58 1.67
N ALA A 36 4.96 8.25 2.81
CA ALA A 36 4.28 7.80 4.03
C ALA A 36 2.76 7.84 3.91
N ILE A 37 2.22 8.92 3.32
CA ILE A 37 0.79 9.05 3.03
C ILE A 37 0.39 7.97 2.02
N SER A 38 1.17 7.79 0.95
CA SER A 38 0.89 6.80 -0.09
C SER A 38 0.95 5.36 0.45
N ALA A 39 1.90 5.05 1.35
CA ALA A 39 1.98 3.75 2.02
C ALA A 39 0.76 3.49 2.92
N THR A 40 0.35 4.48 3.71
CA THR A 40 -0.82 4.37 4.59
C THR A 40 -2.10 4.15 3.79
N ALA A 41 -2.31 4.93 2.73
CA ALA A 41 -3.48 4.79 1.86
C ALA A 41 -3.51 3.41 1.17
N ALA A 42 -2.37 2.94 0.67
CA ALA A 42 -2.26 1.62 0.05
C ALA A 42 -2.54 0.49 1.05
N GLY A 43 -2.03 0.59 2.28
CA GLY A 43 -2.34 -0.35 3.36
C GLY A 43 -3.83 -0.38 3.73
N LEU A 44 -4.49 0.78 3.77
CA LEU A 44 -5.93 0.88 4.04
C LEU A 44 -6.76 0.19 2.95
N VAL A 45 -6.40 0.38 1.68
CA VAL A 45 -7.04 -0.29 0.54
C VAL A 45 -6.91 -1.81 0.66
N VAL A 46 -5.71 -2.32 0.95
CA VAL A 46 -5.50 -3.77 1.13
C VAL A 46 -6.34 -4.31 2.29
N TYR A 47 -6.40 -3.60 3.42
CA TYR A 47 -7.21 -3.99 4.56
C TYR A 47 -8.69 -4.12 4.19
N PHE A 48 -9.26 -3.12 3.51
CA PHE A 48 -10.65 -3.17 3.07
C PHE A 48 -10.89 -4.27 2.03
N MET A 49 -9.97 -4.49 1.09
CA MET A 49 -10.09 -5.58 0.11
C MET A 49 -10.12 -6.95 0.78
N ILE A 50 -9.26 -7.19 1.77
CA ILE A 50 -9.25 -8.45 2.55
C ILE A 50 -10.53 -8.58 3.38
N ALA A 51 -11.00 -7.49 4.00
CA ALA A 51 -12.25 -7.49 4.77
C ALA A 51 -13.45 -7.85 3.89
N PHE A 52 -13.57 -7.25 2.70
CA PHE A 52 -14.62 -7.57 1.72
C PHE A 52 -14.53 -9.00 1.19
N LEU A 53 -13.32 -9.54 1.00
CA LEU A 53 -13.10 -10.93 0.58
C LEU A 53 -13.49 -11.97 1.63
N ARG A 54 -13.60 -11.57 2.91
CA ARG A 54 -13.96 -12.45 4.04
C ARG A 54 -15.46 -12.44 4.38
N MET A 55 -16.24 -11.52 3.80
CA MET A 55 -17.71 -11.48 3.86
C MET A 55 -18.32 -12.33 2.75
#